data_AF-A0A348Y8L4-F1
#
_entry.id   AF-A0A348Y8L4-F1
#
_cell.length_a   1.000
_cell.length_b   1.000
_cell.length_c   1.000
_cell.angle_alpha   90.00
_cell.angle_beta   90.00
_cell.angle_gamma   90.00
#
_symmetry.space_group_name_H-M   'P 1'
#
loop_
_entity.id
_entity.type
_entity.pdbx_description
1 polymer ?
#
loop_
_entity_poly.entity_id
_entity_poly.type
_entity_poly.pdbx_seq_one_letter_code
_entity_poly.pdbx_strand_id
1 'polypeptide(L)'
;VGVAFYVLGRLAKLRREAGKSTVQVSQYLDLVALGTIADVGVLDKNNRILVHHGLNAIRQGRGSLGILALLEQAGRDPKKMQAQDFGFVLGPRINAAGRMDNMRIGIECLLADDWATAQRLAQELEQLNRTRRQVEGEMRAQADSIVQALAAADTSIEADADAEKSDDIIVQHKLEKKTTNNRSIVLYQDDWHQGVIGIVAGRLKESHYLPSIVFAPADTERTGDDDAIKGSARSIAGVHIRDAIEQVAESYPDLISHFGGHAMAAGLTLKRGNFDAFVTAFNAVLAQMGDEVFAEKKFT
;
A
#
# COMPACT_ATOMS: atom_id res chain seq x y z
N VAL A 1 -6.26 6.98 15.08
CA VAL A 1 -7.55 7.68 15.42
C VAL A 1 -7.99 7.50 16.89
N GLY A 2 -7.93 6.30 17.48
CA GLY A 2 -8.40 6.06 18.86
C GLY A 2 -7.75 6.96 19.92
N VAL A 3 -6.44 7.20 19.82
CA VAL A 3 -5.72 8.13 20.72
C VAL A 3 -6.32 9.54 20.65
N ALA A 4 -6.59 10.06 19.45
CA ALA A 4 -7.19 11.38 19.26
C ALA A 4 -8.59 11.46 19.91
N PHE A 5 -9.38 10.38 19.82
CA PHE A 5 -10.69 10.31 20.49
C PHE A 5 -10.57 10.38 22.02
N TYR A 6 -9.60 9.66 22.62
CA TYR A 6 -9.37 9.72 24.06
C TYR A 6 -8.84 11.09 24.52
N VAL A 7 -7.95 11.71 23.75
CA VAL A 7 -7.48 13.08 23.99
C VAL A 7 -8.65 14.06 23.97
N LEU A 8 -9.51 13.98 22.95
CA LEU A 8 -10.70 14.82 22.85
C LEU A 8 -11.67 14.56 24.01
N GLY A 9 -11.86 13.30 24.41
CA GLY A 9 -12.65 12.92 25.58
C GLY A 9 -12.13 13.54 26.87
N ARG A 10 -10.81 13.50 27.10
CA ARG A 10 -10.18 14.10 28.28
C ARG A 10 -10.30 15.63 28.27
N LEU A 11 -10.04 16.26 27.12
CA LEU A 11 -10.19 17.69 26.95
C LEU A 11 -11.63 18.15 27.17
N ALA A 12 -12.61 17.43 26.62
CA ALA A 12 -14.02 17.74 26.78
C ALA A 12 -14.46 17.67 28.25
N LYS A 13 -13.92 16.71 29.02
CA LYS A 13 -14.13 16.61 30.48
C LYS A 13 -13.54 17.81 31.22
N LEU A 14 -12.28 18.14 30.97
CA LEU A 14 -11.60 19.27 31.61
C LEU A 14 -12.30 20.61 31.32
N ARG A 15 -12.77 20.81 30.08
CA ARG A 15 -13.52 22.02 29.71
C ARG A 15 -14.85 22.12 30.45
N ARG A 16 -15.55 21.00 30.63
CA ARG A 16 -16.80 20.95 31.39
C ARG A 16 -16.57 21.27 32.87
N GLU A 17 -15.53 20.70 33.47
CA GLU A 17 -15.11 20.99 34.86
C GLU A 17 -14.74 22.47 35.04
N ALA A 18 -14.19 23.11 34.00
CA ALA A 18 -13.87 24.54 33.99
C ALA A 18 -15.03 25.46 33.56
N GLY A 19 -16.25 24.95 33.40
CA GLY A 19 -17.41 25.74 32.96
C GLY A 19 -17.32 26.30 31.53
N LYS A 20 -16.45 25.74 30.69
CA LYS A 20 -16.26 26.15 29.29
C LYS A 20 -17.13 25.33 28.34
N SER A 21 -17.45 25.91 27.18
CA SER A 21 -18.14 25.22 26.09
C SER A 21 -17.40 23.94 25.68
N THR A 22 -18.11 22.89 25.30
CA THR A 22 -17.51 21.59 24.95
C THR A 22 -18.35 20.86 23.90
N VAL A 23 -17.83 19.77 23.34
CA VAL A 23 -18.51 18.96 22.31
C VAL A 23 -18.92 17.59 22.85
N GLN A 24 -19.97 17.02 22.26
CA GLN A 24 -20.39 15.66 22.55
C GLN A 24 -19.48 14.68 21.79
N VAL A 25 -18.38 14.26 22.42
CA VAL A 25 -17.32 13.46 21.76
C VAL A 25 -17.84 12.16 21.12
N SER A 26 -18.91 11.57 21.66
CA SER A 26 -19.54 10.36 21.09
C SER A 26 -20.11 10.54 19.68
N GLN A 27 -20.30 11.79 19.20
CA GLN A 27 -20.73 12.06 17.83
C GLN A 27 -19.68 11.67 16.77
N TYR A 28 -18.41 11.47 17.17
CA TYR A 28 -17.31 11.10 16.27
C TYR A 28 -17.00 9.59 16.26
N LEU A 29 -17.82 8.77 16.93
CA LEU A 29 -17.56 7.33 17.07
C LEU A 29 -17.57 6.58 15.75
N ASP A 30 -18.31 7.06 14.76
CA ASP A 30 -18.33 6.56 13.38
C ASP A 30 -17.00 6.80 12.65
N LEU A 31 -16.42 8.00 12.76
CA LEU A 31 -15.09 8.33 12.21
C LEU A 31 -13.99 7.52 12.92
N VAL A 32 -14.13 7.33 14.23
CA VAL A 32 -13.22 6.47 15.00
C VAL A 32 -13.33 5.02 14.55
N ALA A 33 -14.55 4.50 14.38
CA ALA A 33 -14.77 3.14 13.90
C ALA A 33 -14.16 2.92 12.51
N LEU A 34 -14.41 3.86 11.59
CA LEU A 34 -13.83 3.86 10.25
C LEU A 34 -12.30 3.85 10.31
N GLY A 35 -11.68 4.79 11.02
CA GLY A 35 -10.22 4.88 11.09
C GLY A 35 -9.58 3.67 11.78
N THR A 36 -10.23 3.10 12.82
CA THR A 36 -9.72 1.91 13.50
C THR A 36 -9.72 0.69 12.59
N ILE A 37 -10.78 0.47 11.82
CA ILE A 37 -10.87 -0.68 10.92
C ILE A 37 -10.04 -0.47 9.64
N ALA A 38 -10.09 0.72 9.04
CA ALA A 38 -9.38 1.01 7.79
C ALA A 38 -7.85 0.95 7.95
N ASP A 39 -7.34 1.22 9.15
CA ASP A 39 -5.91 1.10 9.51
C ASP A 39 -5.52 -0.32 9.96
N VAL A 40 -6.42 -1.30 9.80
CA VAL A 40 -6.21 -2.69 10.27
C VAL A 40 -5.81 -2.73 11.75
N GLY A 41 -6.39 -1.82 12.56
CA GLY A 41 -6.11 -1.75 13.98
C GLY A 41 -6.54 -3.02 14.71
N VAL A 42 -5.76 -3.43 15.71
CA VAL A 42 -6.07 -4.61 16.53
C VAL A 42 -7.42 -4.41 17.21
N LEU A 43 -8.38 -5.32 16.97
CA LEU A 43 -9.69 -5.30 17.62
C LEU A 43 -9.64 -5.90 19.02
N ASP A 44 -8.88 -5.24 19.88
CA ASP A 44 -8.91 -5.47 21.32
C ASP A 44 -10.28 -5.09 21.91
N LYS A 45 -10.45 -5.29 23.22
CA LYS A 45 -11.71 -5.01 23.92
C LYS A 45 -12.17 -3.55 23.72
N ASN A 46 -11.25 -2.59 23.78
CA ASN A 46 -11.58 -1.17 23.70
C ASN A 46 -11.98 -0.77 22.27
N ASN A 47 -11.15 -1.15 21.29
CA ASN A 47 -11.41 -0.88 19.89
C ASN A 47 -12.71 -1.54 19.42
N ARG A 48 -13.00 -2.76 19.89
CA ARG A 48 -14.28 -3.45 19.59
C ARG A 48 -15.49 -2.66 20.10
N ILE A 49 -15.42 -2.10 21.30
CA ILE A 49 -16.51 -1.28 21.86
C ILE A 49 -16.70 0.00 21.02
N LEU A 50 -15.61 0.70 20.71
CA LEU A 50 -15.66 1.93 19.91
C LEU A 50 -16.28 1.66 18.52
N VAL A 51 -15.80 0.61 17.84
CA VAL A 51 -16.31 0.20 16.52
C VAL A 51 -17.79 -0.18 16.60
N HIS A 52 -18.20 -0.93 17.63
CA HIS A 52 -19.60 -1.32 17.81
C HIS A 52 -20.53 -0.10 17.92
N HIS A 53 -20.15 0.90 18.72
CA HIS A 53 -20.97 2.11 18.88
C HIS A 53 -20.95 2.99 17.63
N GLY A 54 -19.82 3.12 16.93
CA GLY A 54 -19.76 3.84 15.66
C GLY A 54 -20.64 3.20 14.59
N LEU A 55 -20.60 1.88 14.47
CA LEU A 55 -21.46 1.12 13.57
C LEU A 55 -22.95 1.34 13.87
N ASN A 56 -23.33 1.27 15.15
CA ASN A 56 -24.72 1.49 15.55
C ASN A 56 -25.17 2.94 15.31
N ALA A 57 -24.29 3.93 15.45
CA ALA A 57 -24.60 5.32 15.12
C ALA A 57 -24.94 5.47 13.63
N ILE A 58 -24.14 4.89 12.74
CA ILE A 58 -24.40 4.89 11.29
C ILE A 58 -25.73 4.20 10.96
N ARG A 59 -25.98 3.01 11.53
CA ARG A 59 -27.24 2.27 11.32
C ARG A 59 -28.48 3.05 11.76
N GLN A 60 -28.32 3.96 12.71
CA GLN A 60 -29.38 4.85 13.20
C GLN A 60 -29.47 6.17 12.41
N GLY A 61 -28.70 6.35 11.34
CA GLY A 61 -28.68 7.58 10.54
C GLY A 61 -27.97 8.75 11.23
N ARG A 62 -27.15 8.48 12.25
CA ARG A 62 -26.38 9.49 13.00
C ARG A 62 -24.89 9.51 12.62
N GLY A 63 -24.52 8.90 11.49
CA GLY A 63 -23.17 8.97 10.96
C GLY A 63 -22.91 10.29 10.23
N SER A 64 -21.64 10.62 10.01
CA SER A 64 -21.23 11.78 9.23
C SER A 64 -21.78 11.69 7.81
N LEU A 65 -22.11 12.86 7.24
CA LEU A 65 -22.67 12.94 5.89
C LEU A 65 -21.74 12.29 4.86
N GLY A 66 -20.42 12.45 5.02
CA GLY A 66 -19.43 11.79 4.18
C GLY A 66 -19.49 10.27 4.21
N ILE A 67 -19.61 9.65 5.40
CA ILE A 67 -19.75 8.19 5.50
C ILE A 67 -21.04 7.72 4.81
N LEU A 68 -22.14 8.43 5.04
CA LEU A 68 -23.44 8.09 4.45
C LEU A 68 -23.41 8.23 2.92
N ALA A 69 -22.80 9.29 2.39
CA ALA A 69 -22.63 9.49 0.95
C ALA A 69 -21.73 8.41 0.32
N LEU A 70 -20.65 8.01 0.99
CA LEU A 70 -19.78 6.92 0.52
C LEU A 70 -20.51 5.56 0.51
N LEU A 71 -21.38 5.30 1.49
CA LEU A 71 -22.22 4.09 1.50
C LEU A 71 -23.21 4.11 0.35
N GLU A 72 -23.83 5.26 0.07
CA GLU A 72 -24.72 5.44 -1.08
C GLU A 72 -23.99 5.16 -2.40
N GLN A 73 -22.81 5.77 -2.63
CA GLN A 73 -22.00 5.51 -3.82
C GLN A 73 -21.57 4.03 -3.95
N ALA A 74 -21.41 3.34 -2.81
CA ALA A 74 -21.09 1.92 -2.78
C ALA A 74 -22.31 0.99 -2.94
N GLY A 75 -23.53 1.53 -3.04
CA GLY A 75 -24.77 0.75 -3.08
C GLY A 75 -25.04 -0.02 -1.77
N ARG A 76 -24.59 0.51 -0.62
CA ARG A 76 -24.74 -0.12 0.69
C ARG A 76 -25.81 0.58 1.52
N ASP A 77 -26.73 -0.20 2.08
CA ASP A 77 -27.72 0.28 3.04
C ASP A 77 -27.05 0.49 4.42
N PRO A 78 -27.02 1.73 4.95
CA PRO A 78 -26.43 2.01 6.26
C PRO A 78 -27.01 1.17 7.40
N LYS A 79 -28.28 0.78 7.33
CA LYS A 79 -28.95 -0.04 8.36
C LYS A 79 -28.42 -1.47 8.42
N LYS A 80 -27.86 -1.96 7.30
CA LYS A 80 -27.32 -3.33 7.17
C LYS A 80 -25.80 -3.39 7.23
N MET A 81 -25.14 -2.23 7.32
CA MET A 81 -23.69 -2.12 7.36
C MET A 81 -23.08 -3.03 8.43
N GLN A 82 -21.96 -3.67 8.13
CA GLN A 82 -21.16 -4.50 9.04
C GLN A 82 -19.78 -3.87 9.25
N ALA A 83 -19.04 -4.33 10.26
CA ALA A 83 -17.70 -3.81 10.54
C ALA A 83 -16.73 -3.98 9.35
N GLN A 84 -16.90 -5.05 8.57
CA GLN A 84 -16.10 -5.31 7.36
C GLN A 84 -16.29 -4.24 6.28
N ASP A 85 -17.45 -3.58 6.20
CA ASP A 85 -17.69 -2.53 5.22
C ASP A 85 -16.78 -1.32 5.43
N PHE A 86 -16.35 -1.04 6.67
CA PHE A 86 -15.34 0.00 6.91
C PHE A 86 -14.02 -0.32 6.19
N GLY A 87 -13.55 -1.57 6.26
CA GLY A 87 -12.25 -1.97 5.73
C GLY A 87 -12.24 -2.29 4.24
N PHE A 88 -13.34 -2.84 3.70
CA PHE A 88 -13.40 -3.33 2.32
C PHE A 88 -14.26 -2.48 1.40
N VAL A 89 -15.09 -1.58 1.94
CA VAL A 89 -15.97 -0.70 1.15
C VAL A 89 -15.55 0.76 1.30
N LEU A 90 -15.49 1.29 2.52
CA LEU A 90 -15.23 2.72 2.76
C LEU A 90 -13.75 3.08 2.71
N GLY A 91 -12.91 2.36 3.47
CA GLY A 91 -11.46 2.56 3.52
C GLY A 91 -10.79 2.59 2.14
N PRO A 92 -11.09 1.65 1.21
CA PRO A 92 -10.51 1.65 -0.13
C PRO A 92 -10.81 2.90 -0.96
N ARG A 93 -11.97 3.55 -0.75
CA ARG A 93 -12.35 4.78 -1.44
C ARG A 93 -11.58 5.98 -0.92
N ILE A 94 -11.52 6.12 0.40
CA ILE A 94 -10.80 7.21 1.06
C ILE A 94 -9.30 7.11 0.76
N ASN A 95 -8.75 5.89 0.85
CA ASN A 95 -7.32 5.66 0.62
C ASN A 95 -6.92 5.79 -0.86
N ALA A 96 -7.88 5.70 -1.79
CA ALA A 96 -7.57 5.91 -3.21
C ALA A 96 -7.16 7.36 -3.49
N ALA A 97 -7.71 8.35 -2.76
CA ALA A 97 -7.37 9.76 -2.94
C ALA A 97 -5.88 10.03 -2.70
N GLY A 98 -5.33 9.53 -1.59
CA GLY A 98 -3.90 9.69 -1.30
C GLY A 98 -2.96 8.87 -2.20
N ARG A 99 -3.49 7.96 -3.02
CA ARG A 99 -2.71 7.15 -3.97
C ARG A 99 -2.72 7.71 -5.38
N MET A 100 -3.85 8.29 -5.78
CA MET A 100 -4.07 8.75 -7.15
C MET A 100 -3.94 10.25 -7.31
N ASP A 101 -4.20 11.02 -6.25
CA ASP A 101 -4.24 12.48 -6.30
C ASP A 101 -3.98 13.05 -4.89
N ASN A 102 -4.92 13.85 -4.34
CA ASN A 102 -4.77 14.53 -3.07
C ASN A 102 -5.60 13.89 -1.94
N MET A 103 -4.93 13.53 -0.85
CA MET A 103 -5.57 12.96 0.35
C MET A 103 -6.65 13.87 0.97
N ARG A 104 -6.59 15.18 0.72
CA ARG A 104 -7.53 16.20 1.21
C ARG A 104 -8.99 15.89 0.87
N ILE A 105 -9.28 15.32 -0.30
CA ILE A 105 -10.64 15.01 -0.75
C ILE A 105 -11.35 14.07 0.25
N GLY A 106 -10.61 13.07 0.75
CA GLY A 106 -11.13 12.13 1.75
C GLY A 106 -11.51 12.80 3.06
N ILE A 107 -10.69 13.74 3.53
CA ILE A 107 -10.91 14.49 4.77
C ILE A 107 -12.11 15.43 4.60
N GLU A 108 -12.14 16.20 3.51
CA GLU A 108 -13.23 17.14 3.22
C GLU A 108 -14.56 16.40 3.06
N CYS A 109 -14.57 15.22 2.45
CA CYS A 109 -15.76 14.38 2.36
C CYS A 109 -16.29 14.01 3.76
N LEU A 110 -15.42 13.56 4.65
CA LEU A 110 -15.80 13.13 6.01
C LEU A 110 -16.26 14.28 6.91
N LEU A 111 -15.81 15.51 6.62
CA LEU A 111 -16.12 16.73 7.37
C LEU A 111 -17.20 17.60 6.72
N ALA A 112 -17.79 17.17 5.61
CA ALA A 112 -18.81 17.95 4.90
C ALA A 112 -20.03 18.28 5.81
N ASP A 113 -20.42 19.54 5.81
CA ASP A 113 -21.53 20.07 6.63
C ASP A 113 -22.90 19.93 5.93
N ASP A 114 -22.92 19.68 4.62
CA ASP A 114 -24.12 19.52 3.83
C ASP A 114 -24.05 18.31 2.89
N TRP A 115 -25.23 17.81 2.52
CA TRP A 115 -25.36 16.60 1.72
C TRP A 115 -24.82 16.75 0.29
N ALA A 116 -25.00 17.92 -0.33
CA ALA A 116 -24.57 18.14 -1.71
C ALA A 116 -23.04 18.08 -1.82
N THR A 117 -22.34 18.72 -0.88
CA THR A 117 -20.88 18.64 -0.77
C THR A 117 -20.41 17.22 -0.50
N ALA A 118 -21.03 16.51 0.46
CA ALA A 118 -20.68 15.13 0.78
C ALA A 118 -20.86 14.19 -0.42
N GLN A 119 -21.96 14.33 -1.16
CA GLN A 119 -22.26 13.50 -2.32
C GLN A 119 -21.27 13.74 -3.47
N ARG A 120 -20.96 15.01 -3.78
CA ARG A 120 -19.99 15.36 -4.81
C ARG A 120 -18.60 14.78 -4.51
N LEU A 121 -18.11 14.96 -3.28
CA LEU A 121 -16.80 14.44 -2.87
C LEU A 121 -16.80 12.90 -2.82
N ALA A 122 -17.89 12.27 -2.40
CA ALA A 122 -18.00 10.80 -2.42
C ALA A 122 -17.96 10.22 -3.84
N GLN A 123 -18.57 10.89 -4.83
CA GLN A 123 -18.48 10.51 -6.24
C GLN A 123 -17.06 10.62 -6.77
N GLU A 124 -16.35 11.69 -6.42
CA GLU A 124 -14.95 11.89 -6.77
C GLU A 124 -14.05 10.79 -6.18
N LEU A 125 -14.25 10.44 -4.90
CA LEU A 125 -13.56 9.32 -4.25
C LEU A 125 -13.87 7.96 -4.89
N GLU A 126 -15.11 7.74 -5.34
CA GLU A 126 -15.46 6.53 -6.09
C GLU A 126 -14.73 6.47 -7.43
N GLN A 127 -14.65 7.58 -8.16
CA GLN A 127 -13.91 7.65 -9.42
C GLN A 127 -12.42 7.35 -9.21
N LEU A 128 -11.78 7.99 -8.22
CA LEU A 128 -10.38 7.74 -7.88
C LEU A 128 -10.15 6.26 -7.50
N ASN A 129 -11.09 5.66 -6.77
CA ASN A 129 -11.02 4.24 -6.41
C ASN A 129 -11.17 3.31 -7.62
N ARG A 130 -12.03 3.64 -8.58
CA ARG A 130 -12.14 2.90 -9.85
C ARG A 130 -10.87 2.97 -10.66
N THR A 131 -10.35 4.18 -10.89
CA THR A 131 -9.07 4.38 -11.59
C THR A 131 -7.95 3.61 -10.91
N ARG A 132 -7.83 3.72 -9.59
CA ARG A 132 -6.82 2.99 -8.81
C ARG A 132 -6.92 1.48 -9.02
N ARG A 133 -8.14 0.91 -8.99
CA ARG A 133 -8.35 -0.54 -9.19
C ARG A 133 -8.01 -0.99 -10.61
N GLN A 134 -8.31 -0.16 -11.61
CA GLN A 134 -7.94 -0.44 -12.99
C GLN A 134 -6.42 -0.50 -13.14
N VAL A 135 -5.72 0.55 -12.71
CA VAL A 135 -4.25 0.62 -12.72
C VAL A 135 -3.64 -0.52 -11.91
N GLU A 136 -4.19 -0.86 -10.75
CA GLU A 136 -3.77 -2.02 -9.95
C GLU A 136 -3.92 -3.35 -10.69
N GLY A 137 -5.01 -3.52 -11.45
CA GLY A 137 -5.25 -4.72 -12.25
C GLY A 137 -4.25 -4.86 -13.40
N GLU A 138 -4.02 -3.77 -14.13
CA GLU A 138 -3.09 -3.70 -15.26
C GLU A 138 -1.64 -3.96 -14.80
N MET A 139 -1.18 -3.21 -13.80
CA MET A 139 0.17 -3.38 -13.23
C MET A 139 0.39 -4.78 -12.66
N ARG A 140 -0.64 -5.37 -12.04
CA ARG A 140 -0.56 -6.74 -11.54
C ARG A 140 -0.40 -7.74 -12.67
N ALA A 141 -1.21 -7.63 -13.72
CA ALA A 141 -1.14 -8.56 -14.86
C ALA A 141 0.25 -8.50 -15.53
N GLN A 142 0.80 -7.29 -15.68
CA GLN A 142 2.16 -7.09 -16.18
C GLN A 142 3.21 -7.71 -15.24
N ALA A 143 3.12 -7.46 -13.92
CA ALA A 143 4.05 -8.03 -12.94
C ALA A 143 4.02 -9.57 -12.93
N ASP A 144 2.82 -10.17 -12.93
CA ASP A 144 2.65 -11.63 -12.97
C ASP A 144 3.26 -12.21 -14.26
N SER A 145 3.07 -11.54 -15.41
CA SER A 145 3.66 -11.94 -16.69
C SER A 145 5.19 -11.86 -16.68
N ILE A 146 5.77 -10.81 -16.08
CA ILE A 146 7.23 -10.65 -15.97
C ILE A 146 7.80 -11.77 -15.11
N VAL A 147 7.22 -12.05 -13.94
CA VAL A 147 7.68 -13.11 -13.05
C VAL A 147 7.59 -14.49 -13.71
N GLN A 148 6.51 -14.76 -14.45
CA GLN A 148 6.37 -16.01 -15.20
C GLN A 148 7.43 -16.15 -16.30
N ALA A 149 7.71 -15.08 -17.05
CA ALA A 149 8.74 -15.09 -18.09
C ALA A 149 10.15 -15.35 -17.51
N LEU A 150 10.46 -14.76 -16.35
CA LEU A 150 11.72 -14.99 -15.65
C LEU A 150 11.87 -16.43 -15.16
N ALA A 151 10.80 -17.00 -14.58
CA ALA A 151 10.80 -18.40 -14.15
C ALA A 151 10.92 -19.38 -15.34
N ALA A 152 10.32 -19.04 -16.48
CA ALA A 152 10.44 -19.81 -17.72
C ALA A 152 11.85 -19.74 -18.31
N ALA A 153 12.48 -18.56 -18.27
CA ALA A 153 13.87 -18.38 -18.70
C ALA A 153 14.82 -19.24 -17.85
N ASP A 154 14.63 -19.29 -16.54
CA ASP A 154 15.45 -20.14 -15.64
C ASP A 154 15.26 -21.65 -15.89
N THR A 155 14.07 -22.09 -16.34
CA THR A 155 13.77 -23.51 -16.63
C THR A 155 14.15 -23.94 -18.05
N SER A 156 14.12 -23.01 -19.02
CA SER A 156 14.53 -23.27 -20.42
C SER A 156 16.04 -23.44 -20.62
N ILE A 157 16.86 -23.26 -19.57
CA ILE A 157 18.31 -23.47 -19.63
C ILE A 157 18.69 -24.96 -19.82
N GLU A 158 17.74 -25.90 -19.77
CA GLU A 158 17.97 -27.29 -20.19
C GLU A 158 17.75 -27.56 -21.69
N ALA A 159 17.24 -26.61 -22.50
CA ALA A 159 17.05 -26.84 -23.94
C ALA A 159 17.18 -25.55 -24.78
N ASP A 160 18.20 -25.56 -25.64
CA ASP A 160 18.44 -24.69 -26.80
C ASP A 160 18.88 -23.22 -26.58
N ALA A 161 20.12 -22.97 -27.03
CA ALA A 161 20.65 -21.65 -27.31
C ALA A 161 20.42 -21.35 -28.79
N ASP A 162 19.41 -20.53 -29.11
CA ASP A 162 19.37 -19.61 -30.26
C ASP A 162 17.96 -19.02 -30.41
N ALA A 163 17.74 -17.80 -29.91
CA ALA A 163 16.60 -16.98 -30.29
C ALA A 163 16.94 -15.49 -30.25
N GLU A 164 16.64 -14.80 -31.35
CA GLU A 164 16.92 -13.39 -31.62
C GLU A 164 15.99 -12.41 -30.88
N LYS A 165 16.46 -11.16 -30.82
CA LYS A 165 16.02 -10.00 -30.02
C LYS A 165 14.67 -9.43 -30.46
N SER A 166 13.83 -9.04 -29.48
CA SER A 166 12.84 -7.96 -29.62
C SER A 166 13.07 -6.90 -28.54
N ASP A 167 13.10 -5.62 -28.94
CA ASP A 167 13.63 -4.48 -28.17
C ASP A 167 12.63 -3.79 -27.23
N ASP A 168 11.47 -4.37 -26.92
CA ASP A 168 10.52 -3.77 -25.97
C ASP A 168 10.43 -4.59 -24.68
N ILE A 169 10.92 -3.96 -23.60
CA ILE A 169 10.56 -4.22 -22.20
C ILE A 169 11.08 -5.55 -21.60
N ILE A 170 12.36 -5.57 -21.18
CA ILE A 170 12.86 -6.47 -20.12
C ILE A 170 13.98 -5.74 -19.35
N VAL A 171 13.67 -5.10 -18.22
CA VAL A 171 14.70 -4.65 -17.26
C VAL A 171 14.81 -5.68 -16.14
N GLN A 172 15.16 -6.88 -16.58
CA GLN A 172 16.02 -7.79 -15.84
C GLN A 172 17.00 -8.34 -16.88
N HIS A 173 17.78 -7.44 -17.48
CA HIS A 173 18.63 -7.81 -18.60
C HIS A 173 19.97 -8.37 -18.08
N LYS A 174 20.22 -9.64 -18.41
CA LYS A 174 21.55 -10.24 -18.59
C LYS A 174 22.52 -10.07 -17.41
N LEU A 175 22.23 -10.76 -16.30
CA LEU A 175 23.32 -11.29 -15.48
C LEU A 175 23.69 -12.66 -16.05
N GLU A 176 24.99 -12.84 -16.25
CA GLU A 176 25.60 -14.04 -16.82
C GLU A 176 25.09 -15.31 -16.13
N LYS A 177 24.81 -16.32 -16.96
CA LYS A 177 24.39 -17.68 -16.60
C LYS A 177 25.21 -18.23 -15.43
N LYS A 178 24.67 -18.14 -14.22
CA LYS A 178 25.07 -18.95 -13.05
C LYS A 178 23.89 -19.00 -12.09
N THR A 179 23.13 -20.09 -12.13
CA THR A 179 22.27 -20.62 -11.06
C THR A 179 22.05 -19.68 -9.86
N THR A 180 21.16 -18.69 -9.98
CA THR A 180 20.70 -17.90 -8.84
C THR A 180 19.28 -18.29 -8.52
N ASN A 181 19.12 -19.08 -7.45
CA ASN A 181 17.86 -19.22 -6.75
C ASN A 181 17.40 -17.80 -6.35
N ASN A 182 16.50 -17.18 -7.12
CA ASN A 182 16.14 -15.78 -6.92
C ASN A 182 15.48 -15.61 -5.54
N ARG A 183 16.18 -14.93 -4.64
CA ARG A 183 15.75 -14.70 -3.24
C ARG A 183 14.93 -13.42 -3.08
N SER A 184 14.64 -12.72 -4.16
CA SER A 184 13.74 -11.56 -4.17
C SER A 184 13.10 -11.35 -5.54
N ILE A 185 12.05 -10.53 -5.55
CA ILE A 185 11.40 -10.02 -6.75
C ILE A 185 11.58 -8.51 -6.77
N VAL A 186 12.33 -7.98 -7.74
CA VAL A 186 12.53 -6.53 -7.88
C VAL A 186 12.13 -6.11 -9.29
N LEU A 187 11.08 -5.30 -9.41
CA LEU A 187 10.48 -4.96 -10.70
C LEU A 187 10.36 -3.45 -10.90
N TYR A 188 10.46 -3.01 -12.15
CA TYR A 188 10.24 -1.64 -12.60
C TYR A 188 9.61 -1.63 -14.00
N GLN A 189 8.73 -0.67 -14.27
CA GLN A 189 8.23 -0.33 -15.60
C GLN A 189 7.95 1.17 -15.70
N ASP A 190 8.12 1.75 -16.89
CA ASP A 190 7.92 3.18 -17.14
C ASP A 190 6.43 3.60 -17.12
N ASP A 191 5.51 2.68 -17.37
CA ASP A 191 4.06 2.94 -17.36
C ASP A 191 3.40 2.65 -15.99
N TRP A 192 4.18 2.25 -14.99
CA TRP A 192 3.66 1.95 -13.65
C TRP A 192 3.39 3.19 -12.82
N HIS A 193 2.36 3.10 -11.97
CA HIS A 193 1.92 4.21 -11.14
C HIS A 193 2.39 4.07 -9.70
N GLN A 194 3.13 5.08 -9.21
CA GLN A 194 3.71 5.11 -7.85
C GLN A 194 2.68 4.90 -6.71
N GLY A 195 1.41 5.30 -6.92
CA GLY A 195 0.35 5.12 -5.93
C GLY A 195 -0.03 3.66 -5.62
N VAL A 196 0.35 2.73 -6.51
CA VAL A 196 -0.14 1.35 -6.52
C VAL A 196 0.97 0.32 -6.30
N ILE A 197 2.24 0.68 -6.50
CA ILE A 197 3.41 -0.21 -6.33
C ILE A 197 3.41 -1.00 -5.01
N GLY A 198 2.98 -0.38 -3.90
CA GLY A 198 2.96 -1.06 -2.59
C GLY A 198 1.88 -2.13 -2.46
N ILE A 199 0.81 -2.07 -3.26
CA ILE A 199 -0.23 -3.10 -3.33
C ILE A 199 0.29 -4.27 -4.17
N VAL A 200 0.93 -3.97 -5.31
CA VAL A 200 1.54 -4.99 -6.19
C VAL A 200 2.65 -5.74 -5.47
N ALA A 201 3.59 -5.04 -4.83
CA ALA A 201 4.66 -5.66 -4.04
C ALA A 201 4.14 -6.57 -2.93
N GLY A 202 3.04 -6.19 -2.27
CA GLY A 202 2.40 -6.99 -1.24
C GLY A 202 1.85 -8.31 -1.77
N ARG A 203 1.23 -8.26 -2.95
CA ARG A 203 0.69 -9.44 -3.63
C ARG A 203 1.79 -10.38 -4.14
N LEU A 204 2.84 -9.85 -4.76
CA LEU A 204 3.98 -10.65 -5.20
C LEU A 204 4.62 -11.41 -4.03
N LYS A 205 4.78 -10.72 -2.90
CA LYS A 205 5.23 -11.34 -1.65
C LYS A 205 4.29 -12.46 -1.18
N GLU A 206 2.98 -12.31 -1.33
CA GLU A 206 1.99 -13.32 -0.92
C GLU A 206 1.93 -14.51 -1.88
N SER A 207 2.07 -14.30 -3.18
CA SER A 207 2.00 -15.38 -4.18
C SER A 207 3.29 -16.17 -4.31
N HIS A 208 4.44 -15.55 -4.07
CA HIS A 208 5.76 -16.18 -4.26
C HIS A 208 6.53 -16.42 -2.96
N TYR A 209 6.06 -15.89 -1.82
CA TYR A 209 6.77 -15.96 -0.54
C TYR A 209 8.23 -15.47 -0.64
N LEU A 210 8.46 -14.38 -1.39
CA LEU A 210 9.76 -13.73 -1.52
C LEU A 210 9.66 -12.24 -1.13
N PRO A 211 10.71 -11.64 -0.53
CA PRO A 211 10.85 -10.20 -0.45
C PRO A 211 10.62 -9.58 -1.82
N SER A 212 9.76 -8.57 -1.90
CA SER A 212 9.34 -7.96 -3.17
C SER A 212 9.51 -6.45 -3.12
N ILE A 213 10.14 -5.86 -4.14
CA ILE A 213 10.27 -4.42 -4.32
C ILE A 213 9.73 -4.05 -5.70
N VAL A 214 8.74 -3.16 -5.73
CA VAL A 214 8.14 -2.67 -6.99
C VAL A 214 8.42 -1.19 -7.11
N PHE A 215 9.01 -0.79 -8.22
CA PHE A 215 9.34 0.60 -8.56
C PHE A 215 8.45 1.14 -9.67
N ALA A 216 8.22 2.44 -9.63
CA ALA A 216 7.56 3.22 -10.67
C ALA A 216 8.24 4.58 -10.81
N PRO A 217 8.10 5.28 -11.94
CA PRO A 217 8.51 6.68 -12.05
C PRO A 217 7.98 7.53 -10.91
N ALA A 218 8.83 8.43 -10.40
CA ALA A 218 8.42 9.41 -9.38
C ALA A 218 7.52 10.51 -9.96
N ASP A 219 7.69 10.80 -11.25
CA ASP A 219 6.89 11.72 -12.07
C ASP A 219 6.52 11.06 -13.41
N THR A 220 5.35 11.39 -13.95
CA THR A 220 4.72 10.67 -15.06
C THR A 220 5.08 11.18 -16.47
N GLU A 221 6.01 12.12 -16.64
CA GLU A 221 6.23 12.81 -17.93
C GLU A 221 7.50 12.41 -18.70
N ARG A 222 7.88 11.13 -18.61
CA ARG A 222 9.09 10.45 -19.17
C ARG A 222 10.25 10.39 -18.18
N THR A 223 10.89 9.23 -18.15
CA THR A 223 11.93 8.88 -17.18
C THR A 223 13.22 8.55 -17.92
N GLY A 224 14.18 9.46 -17.89
CA GLY A 224 15.57 9.23 -18.26
C GLY A 224 16.38 8.66 -17.09
N ASP A 225 17.65 8.35 -17.33
CA ASP A 225 18.51 7.68 -16.33
C ASP A 225 18.71 8.49 -15.03
N ASP A 226 18.71 9.81 -15.13
CA ASP A 226 18.84 10.70 -13.97
C ASP A 226 17.53 10.94 -13.22
N ASP A 227 16.39 10.51 -13.78
CA ASP A 227 15.09 10.73 -13.17
C ASP A 227 14.85 9.76 -12.00
N ALA A 228 14.09 10.26 -11.03
CA ALA A 228 13.81 9.51 -9.81
C ALA A 228 12.74 8.44 -10.07
N ILE A 229 12.97 7.25 -9.52
CA ILE A 229 11.99 6.18 -9.41
C ILE A 229 11.70 5.92 -7.94
N LYS A 230 10.43 5.71 -7.60
CA LYS A 230 9.99 5.39 -6.24
C LYS A 230 9.66 3.91 -6.13
N GLY A 231 10.22 3.27 -5.12
CA GLY A 231 10.02 1.87 -4.79
C GLY A 231 9.18 1.68 -3.53
N SER A 232 8.42 0.60 -3.50
CA SER A 232 7.82 0.08 -2.27
C SER A 232 8.21 -1.38 -2.07
N ALA A 233 8.82 -1.65 -0.93
CA ALA A 233 9.29 -2.97 -0.53
C ALA A 233 8.32 -3.63 0.45
N ARG A 234 8.16 -4.95 0.34
CA ARG A 234 7.40 -5.81 1.24
C ARG A 234 8.20 -7.06 1.55
N SER A 235 8.20 -7.46 2.82
CA SER A 235 9.04 -8.57 3.29
C SER A 235 8.24 -9.81 3.67
N ILE A 236 8.98 -10.90 3.87
CA ILE A 236 8.54 -12.15 4.48
C ILE A 236 9.09 -12.27 5.91
N ALA A 237 8.58 -13.24 6.67
CA ALA A 237 9.13 -13.54 7.99
C ALA A 237 10.61 -13.96 7.88
N GLY A 238 11.46 -13.42 8.74
CA GLY A 238 12.90 -13.71 8.74
C GLY A 238 13.76 -12.75 7.92
N VAL A 239 13.16 -11.84 7.13
CA VAL A 239 13.90 -10.80 6.39
C VAL A 239 13.49 -9.42 6.88
N HIS A 240 14.42 -8.67 7.50
CA HIS A 240 14.19 -7.27 7.86
C HIS A 240 14.50 -6.37 6.67
N ILE A 241 13.48 -6.01 5.88
CA ILE A 241 13.67 -5.39 4.56
C ILE A 241 14.36 -4.04 4.63
N ARG A 242 14.07 -3.24 5.67
CA ARG A 242 14.74 -1.96 5.87
C ARG A 242 16.24 -2.13 6.11
N ASP A 243 16.65 -3.15 6.86
CA ASP A 243 18.06 -3.33 7.23
C ASP A 243 18.85 -3.86 6.04
N ALA A 244 18.22 -4.72 5.22
CA ALA A 244 18.78 -5.15 3.95
C ALA A 244 19.01 -3.95 2.99
N ILE A 245 18.06 -3.01 2.93
CA ILE A 245 18.21 -1.77 2.14
C ILE A 245 19.28 -0.86 2.74
N GLU A 246 19.33 -0.74 4.07
CA GLU A 246 20.35 0.04 4.78
C GLU A 246 21.76 -0.49 4.50
N GLN A 247 21.95 -1.81 4.51
CA GLN A 247 23.23 -2.43 4.16
C GLN A 247 23.67 -2.14 2.72
N VAL A 248 22.72 -2.09 1.77
CA VAL A 248 23.00 -1.65 0.39
C VAL A 248 23.42 -0.18 0.38
N ALA A 249 22.71 0.68 1.11
CA ALA A 249 23.03 2.11 1.19
C ALA A 249 24.40 2.38 1.83
N GLU A 250 24.79 1.60 2.85
CA GLU A 250 26.11 1.70 3.49
C GLU A 250 27.23 1.24 2.56
N SER A 251 26.98 0.18 1.79
CA SER A 251 27.97 -0.39 0.85
C SER A 251 28.10 0.44 -0.43
N TYR A 252 27.00 1.07 -0.86
CA TYR A 252 26.88 1.83 -2.11
C TYR A 252 26.08 3.13 -1.88
N PRO A 253 26.69 4.17 -1.28
CA PRO A 253 25.99 5.39 -0.88
C PRO A 253 25.26 6.13 -2.01
N ASP A 254 25.74 6.00 -3.25
CA ASP A 254 25.18 6.72 -4.40
C ASP A 254 23.97 6.02 -5.05
N LEU A 255 23.68 4.76 -4.69
CA LEU A 255 22.58 4.02 -5.32
C LEU A 255 21.22 4.52 -4.83
N ILE A 256 21.10 4.84 -3.54
CA ILE A 256 19.83 5.13 -2.87
C ILE A 256 19.81 6.58 -2.41
N SER A 257 18.96 7.39 -3.04
CA SER A 257 18.83 8.81 -2.67
C SER A 257 18.07 9.00 -1.36
N HIS A 258 17.06 8.18 -1.10
CA HIS A 258 16.29 8.20 0.14
C HIS A 258 15.69 6.83 0.43
N PHE A 259 15.63 6.43 1.69
CA PHE A 259 14.87 5.26 2.12
C PHE A 259 14.37 5.40 3.56
N GLY A 260 13.36 4.61 3.91
CA GLY A 260 12.84 4.52 5.27
C GLY A 260 11.77 3.44 5.40
N GLY A 261 11.37 3.14 6.64
CA GLY A 261 10.32 2.17 6.92
C GLY A 261 10.59 1.33 8.16
N HIS A 262 10.16 0.07 8.10
CA HIS A 262 10.18 -0.89 9.20
C HIS A 262 10.58 -2.28 8.68
N ALA A 263 10.61 -3.27 9.57
CA ALA A 263 10.98 -4.66 9.27
C ALA A 263 10.27 -5.26 8.05
N MET A 264 8.96 -5.03 7.91
CA MET A 264 8.11 -5.70 6.91
C MET A 264 7.81 -4.86 5.68
N ALA A 265 8.11 -3.56 5.70
CA ALA A 265 7.81 -2.65 4.62
C ALA A 265 8.76 -1.44 4.63
N ALA A 266 9.25 -1.06 3.46
CA ALA A 266 10.07 0.13 3.27
C ALA A 266 9.65 0.88 2.00
N GLY A 267 9.94 2.18 1.98
CA GLY A 267 9.92 3.02 0.79
C GLY A 267 11.34 3.47 0.47
N LEU A 268 11.66 3.58 -0.81
CA LEU A 268 12.97 4.04 -1.27
C LEU A 268 12.87 4.78 -2.60
N THR A 269 13.84 5.64 -2.87
CA THR A 269 13.97 6.41 -4.11
C THR A 269 15.36 6.20 -4.67
N LEU A 270 15.43 5.86 -5.96
CA LEU A 270 16.66 5.68 -6.73
C LEU A 270 16.63 6.60 -7.94
N LYS A 271 17.79 6.85 -8.55
CA LYS A 271 17.82 7.25 -9.96
C LYS A 271 17.50 6.05 -10.85
N ARG A 272 16.84 6.25 -11.98
CA ARG A 272 16.49 5.18 -12.92
C ARG A 272 17.72 4.40 -13.39
N GLY A 273 18.82 5.09 -13.69
CA GLY A 273 20.09 4.48 -14.11
C GLY A 273 20.76 3.63 -13.04
N ASN A 274 20.40 3.82 -11.75
CA ASN A 274 20.92 3.03 -10.64
C ASN A 274 20.14 1.73 -10.39
N PHE A 275 19.03 1.50 -11.10
CA PHE A 275 18.13 0.38 -10.85
C PHE A 275 18.84 -0.98 -10.91
N ASP A 276 19.57 -1.27 -11.99
CA ASP A 276 20.22 -2.58 -12.17
C ASP A 276 21.34 -2.83 -11.15
N ALA A 277 22.11 -1.79 -10.83
CA ALA A 277 23.12 -1.84 -9.79
C ALA A 277 22.51 -2.10 -8.41
N PHE A 278 21.38 -1.46 -8.11
CA PHE A 278 20.63 -1.71 -6.87
C PHE A 278 20.10 -3.15 -6.80
N VAL A 279 19.49 -3.67 -7.87
CA VAL A 279 19.00 -5.07 -7.93
C VAL A 279 20.12 -6.05 -7.61
N THR A 280 21.29 -5.83 -8.21
CA THR A 280 22.48 -6.68 -8.00
C THR A 280 22.95 -6.62 -6.54
N ALA A 281 23.12 -5.43 -5.99
CA ALA A 281 23.56 -5.24 -4.60
C ALA A 281 22.56 -5.82 -3.59
N PHE A 282 21.26 -5.60 -3.82
CA PHE A 282 20.20 -6.09 -2.95
C PHE A 282 20.12 -7.62 -2.95
N ASN A 283 20.23 -8.26 -4.12
CA ASN A 283 20.28 -9.72 -4.21
C ASN A 283 21.53 -10.29 -3.54
N ALA A 284 22.68 -9.61 -3.62
CA ALA A 284 23.90 -10.03 -2.93
C ALA A 284 23.76 -9.99 -1.39
N VAL A 285 23.02 -9.02 -0.85
CA VAL A 285 22.68 -8.99 0.58
C VAL A 285 21.80 -10.18 0.97
N LEU A 286 20.74 -10.46 0.21
CA LEU A 286 19.84 -11.58 0.51
C LEU A 286 20.48 -12.95 0.28
N ALA A 287 21.50 -13.05 -0.60
CA ALA A 287 22.29 -14.26 -0.81
C ALA A 287 23.08 -14.70 0.45
N GLN A 288 23.30 -13.80 1.42
CA GLN A 288 23.99 -14.12 2.67
C GLN A 288 23.10 -14.83 3.70
N MET A 289 21.77 -14.84 3.49
CA MET A 289 20.81 -15.46 4.39
C MET A 289 20.72 -16.99 4.18
N GLY A 290 20.21 -17.74 5.16
CA GLY A 290 20.00 -19.18 5.01
C GLY A 290 18.84 -19.51 4.06
N ASP A 291 18.92 -20.63 3.33
CA ASP A 291 17.85 -21.07 2.43
C ASP A 291 16.53 -21.32 3.18
N GLU A 292 16.59 -21.69 4.47
CA GLU A 292 15.42 -21.92 5.31
C GLU A 292 14.54 -20.68 5.53
N VAL A 293 15.06 -19.48 5.29
CA VAL A 293 14.30 -18.22 5.39
C VAL A 293 13.30 -18.10 4.23
N PHE A 294 13.68 -18.59 3.05
CA PHE A 294 12.90 -18.48 1.82
C PHE A 294 12.01 -19.71 1.57
N ALA A 295 12.12 -20.74 2.40
CA ALA A 295 11.19 -21.87 2.38
C ALA A 295 9.84 -21.47 3.00
N GLU A 296 8.76 -21.60 2.23
CA GLU A 296 7.41 -21.34 2.72
C GLU A 296 7.08 -22.28 3.89
N LYS A 297 7.01 -21.73 5.11
CA LYS A 297 6.50 -22.46 6.27
C LYS A 297 4.98 -22.44 6.22
N LYS A 298 4.39 -23.48 5.64
CA LYS A 298 2.94 -23.72 5.76
C LYS A 298 2.64 -24.00 7.23
N PHE A 299 2.08 -23.01 7.93
CA PHE A 299 1.47 -23.24 9.23
C PHE A 299 0.19 -24.04 8.99
N THR A 300 0.26 -25.35 9.20
CA THR A 300 -0.92 -26.23 9.36
C THR A 300 -1.61 -25.97 10.68
#